data_AF-A0A831Y1B4-F1
#
_entry.id   AF-A0A831Y1B4-F1
#
_cell.length_a   1.000
_cell.length_b   1.000
_cell.length_c   1.000
_cell.angle_alpha   90.00
_cell.angle_beta   90.00
_cell.angle_gamma   90.00
#
_symmetry.space_group_name_H-M   'P 1'
#
loop_
_entity.id
_entity.type
_entity.pdbx_description
1 polymer ?
#
loop_
_entity_poly.entity_id
_entity_poly.type
_entity_poly.pdbx_seq_one_letter_code
_entity_poly.pdbx_strand_id
1 'polypeptide(L)'
;MSALKYAIVGVVVVVVVIAAALTLLLPTQHKAPIQYVGSPSGYEAFVPSSQTVNYHGHTDPVGDLILSNGAVIHDVIWNGQYASTIIQNHNQINQLNNQFVGQTDPVNHQPYVPLQDFYVIKGQVPIEQVTINGQTYYVIQASSINPANIAGFYTYYKWVPNAVVAMNTPGTYAAGLPGNSPVFQWANTTGTVAYQTMIYGGYGAGPGGYVLVLPNKTIIPYGIPFSPAGSAIPFDSPQQTYNLSS
;
A
#
# COMPACT_ATOMS: atom_id res chain seq x y z
N MET A 1 68.33 -9.13 42.90
CA MET A 1 67.56 -9.14 41.64
C MET A 1 66.10 -8.91 41.96
N SER A 2 65.60 -7.70 41.78
CA SER A 2 64.16 -7.41 41.81
C SER A 2 63.89 -6.40 40.71
N ALA A 3 63.22 -6.83 39.66
CA ALA A 3 62.69 -5.96 38.64
C ALA A 3 61.26 -6.37 38.31
N LEU A 4 60.43 -5.34 38.16
CA LEU A 4 59.21 -5.30 37.36
C LEU A 4 57.91 -5.83 38.00
N LYS A 5 57.27 -4.95 38.79
CA LYS A 5 55.82 -4.91 38.99
C LYS A 5 55.28 -3.51 38.67
N TYR A 6 55.41 -3.05 37.43
CA TYR A 6 54.75 -1.84 36.94
C TYR A 6 54.44 -1.98 35.45
N ALA A 7 53.37 -2.70 35.12
CA ALA A 7 52.86 -2.74 33.74
C ALA A 7 51.37 -3.15 33.67
N ILE A 8 50.53 -2.87 34.67
CA ILE A 8 49.10 -3.21 34.62
C ILE A 8 48.27 -2.15 35.38
N VAL A 9 48.34 -0.88 34.99
CA VAL A 9 47.39 0.15 35.49
C VAL A 9 46.99 1.14 34.39
N GLY A 10 47.84 1.38 33.38
CA GLY A 10 47.55 2.37 32.33
C GLY A 10 46.56 1.96 31.23
N VAL A 11 46.30 0.65 31.04
CA VAL A 11 45.49 0.16 29.90
C VAL A 11 44.00 0.04 30.24
N VAL A 12 43.65 -0.14 31.52
CA VAL A 12 42.24 -0.34 31.90
C VAL A 12 41.45 0.97 31.89
N VAL A 13 42.08 2.10 32.23
CA VAL A 13 41.38 3.39 32.34
C VAL A 13 41.01 3.95 30.96
N VAL A 14 41.87 3.78 29.95
CA VAL A 14 41.59 4.31 28.60
C VAL A 14 40.46 3.53 27.91
N VAL A 15 40.38 2.20 28.11
CA VAL A 15 39.32 1.37 27.52
C VAL A 15 37.96 1.65 28.15
N VAL A 16 37.90 1.91 29.47
CA VAL A 16 36.65 2.23 30.16
C VAL A 16 36.13 3.62 29.78
N VAL A 17 37.02 4.60 29.56
CA VAL A 17 36.60 5.95 29.12
C VAL A 17 36.13 5.97 27.67
N ILE A 18 36.74 5.18 26.77
CA ILE A 18 36.27 5.04 25.39
C ILE A 18 34.94 4.27 25.34
N ALA A 19 34.77 3.20 26.14
CA ALA A 19 33.51 2.48 26.21
C ALA A 19 32.38 3.34 26.81
N ALA A 20 32.65 4.11 27.86
CA ALA A 20 31.68 5.03 28.44
C ALA A 20 31.34 6.19 27.50
N ALA A 21 32.32 6.73 26.76
CA ALA A 21 32.10 7.77 25.75
C ALA A 21 31.33 7.23 24.53
N LEU A 22 31.58 5.98 24.11
CA LEU A 22 30.79 5.33 23.04
C LEU A 22 29.35 5.02 23.50
N THR A 23 29.13 4.69 24.78
CA THR A 23 27.76 4.47 25.29
C THR A 23 26.95 5.76 25.46
N LEU A 24 27.63 6.92 25.57
CA LEU A 24 26.97 8.25 25.61
C LEU A 24 26.71 8.83 24.21
N LEU A 25 27.26 8.22 23.16
CA LEU A 25 27.05 8.55 21.76
C LEU A 25 26.11 7.55 21.07
N LEU A 26 25.20 6.89 21.80
CA LEU A 26 24.00 6.44 21.11
C LEU A 26 23.34 7.72 20.57
N PRO A 27 23.10 7.82 19.26
CA PRO A 27 22.24 8.88 18.78
C PRO A 27 20.94 8.68 19.55
N THR A 28 20.59 9.63 20.41
CA THR A 28 19.21 9.82 20.79
C THR A 28 18.50 9.97 19.45
N GLN A 29 17.85 8.90 19.00
CA GLN A 29 16.93 8.96 17.88
C GLN A 29 15.86 9.93 18.36
N HIS A 30 16.04 11.21 18.03
CA HIS A 30 15.00 12.19 18.14
C HIS A 30 13.89 11.65 17.25
N LYS A 31 12.89 11.03 17.87
CA LYS A 31 11.65 10.71 17.17
C LYS A 31 11.14 12.03 16.62
N ALA A 32 11.13 12.16 15.30
CA ALA A 32 10.43 13.26 14.69
C ALA A 32 8.99 13.23 15.22
N PRO A 33 8.39 14.39 15.52
CA PRO A 33 7.01 14.41 15.98
C PRO A 33 6.12 13.75 14.94
N ILE A 34 5.17 12.94 15.39
CA ILE A 34 4.15 12.34 14.50
C ILE A 34 3.36 13.49 13.87
N GLN A 35 3.25 13.45 12.54
CA GLN A 35 2.45 14.37 11.75
C GLN A 35 1.24 13.63 11.19
N TYR A 36 0.09 14.28 11.16
CA TYR A 36 -1.11 13.74 10.54
C TYR A 36 -1.29 14.40 9.18
N VAL A 37 -1.15 13.63 8.11
CA VAL A 37 -1.28 14.11 6.73
C VAL A 37 -2.59 13.64 6.10
N GLY A 38 -3.00 14.30 5.02
CA GLY A 38 -4.25 13.98 4.33
C GLY A 38 -5.50 14.63 4.94
N SER A 39 -6.65 14.18 4.47
CA SER A 39 -7.97 14.74 4.82
C SER A 39 -8.58 14.04 6.05
N PRO A 40 -9.21 14.76 6.99
CA PRO A 40 -9.92 14.15 8.12
C PRO A 40 -11.07 13.20 7.72
N SER A 41 -11.70 13.43 6.57
CA SER A 41 -12.84 12.64 6.10
C SER A 41 -12.60 11.93 4.76
N GLY A 42 -11.44 12.13 4.16
CA GLY A 42 -11.08 11.59 2.86
C GLY A 42 -10.47 10.19 2.94
N TYR A 43 -10.02 9.74 1.77
CA TYR A 43 -9.34 8.48 1.55
C TYR A 43 -7.95 8.78 1.01
N GLU A 44 -6.93 8.33 1.73
CA GLU A 44 -5.53 8.37 1.34
C GLU A 44 -5.12 6.95 0.92
N ALA A 45 -4.11 6.76 0.08
CA ALA A 45 -3.75 5.43 -0.41
C ALA A 45 -2.25 5.16 -0.38
N PHE A 46 -1.88 4.07 0.28
CA PHE A 46 -0.54 3.51 0.21
C PHE A 46 -0.43 2.55 -0.98
N VAL A 47 0.56 2.76 -1.85
CA VAL A 47 0.83 1.95 -3.02
C VAL A 47 2.17 1.26 -2.81
N PRO A 48 2.20 -0.05 -2.46
CA PRO A 48 3.46 -0.75 -2.23
C PRO A 48 4.27 -0.88 -3.52
N SER A 49 5.58 -0.76 -3.35
CA SER A 49 6.58 -1.21 -4.32
C SER A 49 7.05 -2.64 -3.97
N SER A 50 7.94 -3.19 -4.78
CA SER A 50 8.62 -4.46 -4.45
C SER A 50 9.75 -4.32 -3.42
N GLN A 51 10.00 -3.11 -2.92
CA GLN A 51 11.01 -2.86 -1.90
C GLN A 51 10.45 -3.12 -0.50
N THR A 52 11.30 -3.66 0.36
CA THR A 52 11.04 -3.79 1.79
C THR A 52 12.22 -3.25 2.58
N VAL A 53 11.96 -2.87 3.84
CA VAL A 53 13.00 -2.39 4.75
C VAL A 53 12.85 -3.09 6.09
N ASN A 54 13.97 -3.39 6.75
CA ASN A 54 13.95 -3.82 8.13
C ASN A 54 13.87 -2.58 9.03
N TYR A 55 12.73 -2.38 9.68
CA TYR A 55 12.49 -1.28 10.59
C TYR A 55 11.97 -1.83 11.92
N HIS A 56 12.61 -1.46 13.03
CA HIS A 56 12.32 -1.98 14.37
C HIS A 56 12.27 -3.52 14.48
N GLY A 57 13.10 -4.23 13.70
CA GLY A 57 13.18 -5.70 13.75
C GLY A 57 12.09 -6.42 12.93
N HIS A 58 11.27 -5.68 12.18
CA HIS A 58 10.26 -6.21 11.27
C HIS A 58 10.56 -5.82 9.82
N THR A 59 10.15 -6.66 8.88
CA THR A 59 10.23 -6.36 7.45
C THR A 59 8.93 -5.69 7.02
N ASP A 60 9.02 -4.41 6.66
CA ASP A 60 7.88 -3.59 6.28
C ASP A 60 7.93 -3.25 4.77
N PRO A 61 6.77 -3.13 4.09
CA PRO A 61 6.74 -2.73 2.70
C PRO A 61 7.02 -1.23 2.57
N VAL A 62 7.71 -0.89 1.48
CA VAL A 62 8.00 0.48 1.08
C VAL A 62 7.17 0.83 -0.16
N GLY A 63 6.69 2.06 -0.24
CA GLY A 63 5.86 2.52 -1.35
C GLY A 63 5.64 4.02 -1.36
N ASP A 64 4.60 4.44 -2.08
CA ASP A 64 4.15 5.82 -2.15
C ASP A 64 2.85 6.00 -1.36
N LEU A 65 2.67 7.14 -0.70
CA LEU A 65 1.39 7.56 -0.12
C LEU A 65 0.77 8.65 -0.99
N ILE A 66 -0.32 8.32 -1.66
CA ILE A 66 -1.13 9.24 -2.45
C ILE A 66 -2.17 9.87 -1.52
N LEU A 67 -2.16 11.20 -1.48
CA LEU A 67 -3.11 11.96 -0.71
C LEU A 67 -4.39 12.27 -1.51
N SER A 68 -5.49 12.54 -0.81
CA SER A 68 -6.81 12.86 -1.38
C SER A 68 -6.81 14.12 -2.27
N ASN A 69 -5.82 15.00 -2.09
CA ASN A 69 -5.59 16.17 -2.94
C ASN A 69 -4.70 15.88 -4.18
N GLY A 70 -4.28 14.64 -4.37
CA GLY A 70 -3.40 14.20 -5.46
C GLY A 70 -1.90 14.37 -5.21
N ALA A 71 -1.48 14.94 -4.06
CA ALA A 71 -0.07 14.97 -3.69
C ALA A 71 0.44 13.55 -3.40
N VAL A 72 1.73 13.31 -3.66
CA VAL A 72 2.38 12.01 -3.42
C VAL A 72 3.54 12.22 -2.46
N ILE A 73 3.59 11.42 -1.40
CA ILE A 73 4.73 11.29 -0.51
C ILE A 73 5.47 10.01 -0.90
N HIS A 74 6.72 10.14 -1.29
CA HIS A 74 7.58 9.03 -1.69
C HIS A 74 8.32 8.44 -0.48
N ASP A 75 8.90 7.24 -0.66
CA ASP A 75 9.72 6.56 0.35
C ASP A 75 8.95 6.34 1.67
N VAL A 76 7.71 5.87 1.53
CA VAL A 76 6.81 5.63 2.66
C VAL A 76 6.95 4.18 3.13
N ILE A 77 7.13 3.99 4.43
CA ILE A 77 7.16 2.67 5.08
C ILE A 77 5.81 2.44 5.74
N TRP A 78 5.15 1.32 5.44
CA TRP A 78 3.98 0.90 6.20
C TRP A 78 4.41 0.07 7.41
N ASN A 79 4.48 0.68 8.60
CA ASN A 79 4.91 -0.02 9.81
C ASN A 79 3.70 -0.39 10.69
N GLY A 80 3.55 -1.69 10.96
CA GLY A 80 2.54 -2.20 11.91
C GLY A 80 1.55 -3.18 11.30
N GLN A 81 0.29 -3.09 11.72
CA GLN A 81 -0.76 -4.01 11.27
C GLN A 81 -0.82 -4.12 9.74
N TYR A 82 -1.10 -5.33 9.24
CA TYR A 82 -1.18 -5.65 7.81
C TYR A 82 0.13 -5.55 6.99
N ALA A 83 1.28 -5.14 7.54
CA ALA A 83 2.53 -5.04 6.78
C ALA A 83 2.89 -6.33 6.00
N SER A 84 2.90 -7.48 6.69
CA SER A 84 3.15 -8.77 6.04
C SER A 84 2.07 -9.15 5.02
N THR A 85 0.81 -8.81 5.28
CA THR A 85 -0.31 -9.07 4.35
C THR A 85 -0.18 -8.25 3.08
N ILE A 86 0.20 -6.98 3.20
CA ILE A 86 0.46 -6.09 2.06
C ILE A 86 1.59 -6.65 1.19
N ILE A 87 2.69 -7.10 1.80
CA ILE A 87 3.80 -7.75 1.08
C ILE A 87 3.30 -9.00 0.33
N GLN A 88 2.50 -9.84 0.98
CA GLN A 88 1.97 -11.07 0.37
C GLN A 88 1.04 -10.77 -0.82
N ASN A 89 0.10 -9.84 -0.65
CA ASN A 89 -0.82 -9.42 -1.71
C ASN A 89 -0.05 -8.81 -2.90
N HIS A 90 0.92 -7.93 -2.64
CA HIS A 90 1.73 -7.31 -3.69
C HIS A 90 2.50 -8.36 -4.49
N ASN A 91 3.10 -9.33 -3.80
CA ASN A 91 3.79 -10.46 -4.43
C ASN A 91 2.84 -11.32 -5.27
N GLN A 92 1.62 -11.58 -4.77
CA GLN A 92 0.60 -12.32 -5.50
C GLN A 92 0.19 -11.59 -6.79
N ILE A 93 -0.06 -10.28 -6.72
CA ILE A 93 -0.39 -9.46 -7.91
C ILE A 93 0.76 -9.47 -8.92
N ASN A 94 2.01 -9.33 -8.47
CA ASN A 94 3.18 -9.41 -9.34
C ASN A 94 3.33 -10.80 -10.01
N GLN A 95 3.08 -11.87 -9.26
CA GLN A 95 3.09 -13.23 -9.80
C GLN A 95 2.03 -13.39 -10.90
N LEU A 96 0.82 -12.90 -10.67
CA LEU A 96 -0.25 -12.94 -11.66
C LEU A 96 0.09 -12.06 -12.88
N ASN A 97 0.61 -10.85 -12.69
CA ASN A 97 1.06 -10.01 -13.79
C ASN A 97 2.09 -10.72 -14.67
N ASN A 98 3.06 -11.40 -14.07
CA ASN A 98 4.06 -12.19 -14.79
C ASN A 98 3.47 -13.40 -15.51
N GLN A 99 2.41 -14.01 -14.98
CA GLN A 99 1.72 -15.11 -15.63
C GLN A 99 0.95 -14.64 -16.87
N PHE A 100 0.30 -13.48 -16.81
CA PHE A 100 -0.60 -12.98 -17.85
C PHE A 100 0.06 -12.06 -18.88
N VAL A 101 1.30 -11.63 -18.66
CA VAL A 101 2.05 -10.80 -19.62
C VAL A 101 2.12 -11.46 -20.99
N GLY A 102 1.82 -10.70 -22.04
CA GLY A 102 1.81 -11.17 -23.43
C GLY A 102 0.59 -12.03 -23.82
N GLN A 103 -0.29 -12.36 -22.88
CA GLN A 103 -1.56 -13.01 -23.18
C GLN A 103 -2.65 -11.97 -23.52
N THR A 104 -3.70 -12.44 -24.19
CA THR A 104 -4.87 -11.63 -24.52
C THR A 104 -6.10 -12.12 -23.77
N ASP A 105 -6.97 -11.19 -23.41
CA ASP A 105 -8.29 -11.45 -22.90
C ASP A 105 -9.12 -12.25 -23.93
N PRO A 106 -9.65 -13.44 -23.57
CA PRO A 106 -10.43 -14.27 -24.49
C PRO A 106 -11.79 -13.68 -24.85
N VAL A 107 -12.29 -12.68 -24.11
CA VAL A 107 -13.61 -12.06 -24.29
C VAL A 107 -13.54 -10.88 -25.27
N ASN A 108 -12.57 -9.99 -25.11
CA ASN A 108 -12.45 -8.77 -25.93
C ASN A 108 -11.19 -8.74 -26.83
N HIS A 109 -10.36 -9.77 -26.78
CA HIS A 109 -9.14 -9.94 -27.59
C HIS A 109 -8.08 -8.84 -27.40
N GLN A 110 -8.18 -8.03 -26.34
CA GLN A 110 -7.15 -7.04 -26.00
C GLN A 110 -6.06 -7.68 -25.12
N PRO A 111 -4.81 -7.19 -25.16
CA PRO A 111 -3.76 -7.64 -24.26
C PRO A 111 -4.09 -7.37 -22.80
N TYR A 112 -3.79 -8.30 -21.89
CA TYR A 112 -3.85 -8.03 -20.45
C TYR A 112 -2.87 -6.92 -20.06
N VAL A 113 -3.19 -6.22 -18.97
CA VAL A 113 -2.39 -5.10 -18.46
C VAL A 113 -1.93 -5.37 -17.02
N PRO A 114 -0.76 -4.86 -16.60
CA PRO A 114 -0.30 -5.07 -15.23
C PRO A 114 -1.19 -4.35 -14.22
N LEU A 115 -1.65 -5.10 -13.21
CA LEU A 115 -2.43 -4.55 -12.10
C LEU A 115 -1.50 -4.16 -10.94
N GLN A 116 -1.93 -3.25 -10.10
CA GLN A 116 -1.24 -2.78 -8.90
C GLN A 116 -2.22 -2.79 -7.74
N ASP A 117 -1.82 -3.40 -6.63
CA ASP A 117 -2.52 -3.28 -5.37
C ASP A 117 -2.24 -1.94 -4.68
N PHE A 118 -3.20 -1.45 -3.92
CA PHE A 118 -3.10 -0.25 -3.10
C PHE A 118 -4.01 -0.37 -1.89
N TYR A 119 -3.69 0.35 -0.81
CA TYR A 119 -4.34 0.23 0.49
C TYR A 119 -4.85 1.58 0.93
N VAL A 120 -6.18 1.69 0.96
CA VAL A 120 -6.86 2.92 1.33
C VAL A 120 -6.93 3.03 2.84
N ILE A 121 -6.60 4.22 3.33
CA ILE A 121 -6.77 4.64 4.72
C ILE A 121 -7.83 5.75 4.73
N LYS A 122 -8.89 5.55 5.52
CA LYS A 122 -9.89 6.59 5.77
C LYS A 122 -9.44 7.52 6.89
N GLY A 123 -9.43 8.82 6.60
CA GLY A 123 -9.00 9.88 7.52
C GLY A 123 -7.50 10.17 7.43
N GLN A 124 -7.02 11.03 8.33
CA GLN A 124 -5.61 11.44 8.32
C GLN A 124 -4.67 10.28 8.65
N VAL A 125 -3.52 10.25 7.98
CA VAL A 125 -2.50 9.22 8.14
C VAL A 125 -1.42 9.71 9.11
N PRO A 126 -1.18 9.02 10.24
CA PRO A 126 -0.10 9.34 11.15
C PRO A 126 1.24 8.89 10.56
N ILE A 127 2.12 9.84 10.28
CA ILE A 127 3.46 9.61 9.74
C ILE A 127 4.55 10.18 10.64
N GLU A 128 5.71 9.53 10.68
CA GLU A 128 6.93 10.09 11.27
C GLU A 128 8.07 10.05 10.25
N GLN A 129 8.94 11.06 10.25
CA GLN A 129 10.12 11.07 9.39
C GLN A 129 11.27 10.36 10.10
N VAL A 130 11.93 9.44 9.40
CA VAL A 130 13.10 8.70 9.92
C VAL A 130 14.23 8.71 8.90
N THR A 131 15.45 8.48 9.38
CA THR A 131 16.60 8.28 8.50
C THR A 131 17.16 6.88 8.72
N ILE A 132 17.18 6.07 7.66
CA ILE A 132 17.70 4.70 7.67
C ILE A 132 18.84 4.66 6.64
N ASN A 133 20.05 4.33 7.10
CA ASN A 133 21.24 4.25 6.25
C ASN A 133 21.49 5.52 5.40
N GLY A 134 21.15 6.70 5.91
CA GLY A 134 21.31 7.98 5.21
C GLY A 134 20.17 8.35 4.26
N GLN A 135 19.19 7.48 4.03
CA GLN A 135 17.97 7.79 3.28
C GLN A 135 16.84 8.21 4.22
N THR A 136 16.11 9.25 3.84
CA THR A 136 14.91 9.69 4.56
C THR A 136 13.71 8.84 4.14
N TYR A 137 12.94 8.37 5.11
CA TYR A 137 11.67 7.69 4.91
C TYR A 137 10.57 8.37 5.73
N TYR A 138 9.32 8.16 5.31
CA TYR A 138 8.12 8.53 6.05
C TYR A 138 7.41 7.27 6.54
N VAL A 139 7.35 7.04 7.84
CA VAL A 139 6.79 5.82 8.42
C VAL A 139 5.35 6.05 8.83
N ILE A 140 4.42 5.35 8.17
CA ILE A 140 3.02 5.25 8.62
C ILE A 140 2.99 4.44 9.91
N GLN A 141 2.42 5.02 10.96
CA GLN A 141 2.18 4.33 12.24
C GLN A 141 0.90 3.48 12.14
N ALA A 142 0.90 2.46 11.29
CA ALA A 142 -0.31 1.75 10.87
C ALA A 142 -1.05 1.13 12.05
N SER A 143 -0.35 0.65 13.08
CA SER A 143 -0.96 0.09 14.30
C SER A 143 -1.83 1.06 15.10
N SER A 144 -1.72 2.37 14.85
CA SER A 144 -2.55 3.40 15.48
C SER A 144 -3.84 3.72 14.71
N ILE A 145 -3.99 3.18 13.51
CA ILE A 145 -5.15 3.37 12.65
C ILE A 145 -6.21 2.32 13.01
N ASN A 146 -7.49 2.70 13.05
CA ASN A 146 -8.55 1.71 13.25
C ASN A 146 -8.59 0.73 12.05
N PRO A 147 -8.56 -0.60 12.25
CA PRO A 147 -8.67 -1.58 11.17
C PRO A 147 -9.87 -1.37 10.24
N ALA A 148 -11.01 -0.90 10.77
CA ALA A 148 -12.20 -0.60 9.97
C ALA A 148 -11.96 0.49 8.91
N ASN A 149 -10.93 1.33 9.11
CA ASN A 149 -10.55 2.41 8.21
C ASN A 149 -9.47 2.00 7.20
N ILE A 150 -9.13 0.71 7.08
CA ILE A 150 -8.12 0.22 6.14
C ILE A 150 -8.72 -0.85 5.23
N ALA A 151 -8.60 -0.68 3.92
CA ALA A 151 -9.02 -1.69 2.94
C ALA A 151 -8.03 -1.78 1.77
N GLY A 152 -7.84 -2.98 1.25
CA GLY A 152 -7.03 -3.26 0.08
C GLY A 152 -7.84 -3.20 -1.21
N PHE A 153 -7.20 -2.80 -2.29
CA PHE A 153 -7.77 -2.77 -3.63
C PHE A 153 -6.70 -3.11 -4.65
N TYR A 154 -7.09 -3.49 -5.87
CA TYR A 154 -6.18 -3.56 -7.00
C TYR A 154 -6.87 -3.17 -8.31
N THR A 155 -6.16 -2.46 -9.18
CA THR A 155 -6.65 -2.02 -10.49
C THR A 155 -5.46 -1.89 -11.46
N TYR A 156 -5.70 -1.42 -12.68
CA TYR A 156 -4.62 -1.11 -13.61
C TYR A 156 -3.67 -0.08 -13.00
N TYR A 157 -2.36 -0.33 -13.05
CA TYR A 157 -1.38 0.50 -12.32
C TYR A 157 -1.46 2.00 -12.63
N LYS A 158 -1.77 2.38 -13.87
CA LYS A 158 -1.93 3.78 -14.27
C LYS A 158 -3.20 4.46 -13.74
N TRP A 159 -4.14 3.67 -13.22
CA TRP A 159 -5.41 4.16 -12.68
C TRP A 159 -5.42 4.28 -11.18
N VAL A 160 -4.38 3.85 -10.46
CA VAL A 160 -4.35 3.96 -8.98
C VAL A 160 -4.61 5.40 -8.52
N PRO A 161 -3.95 6.46 -9.05
CA PRO A 161 -4.29 7.83 -8.67
C PRO A 161 -5.75 8.21 -8.98
N ASN A 162 -6.27 7.79 -10.14
CA ASN A 162 -7.65 8.07 -10.54
C ASN A 162 -8.67 7.34 -9.66
N ALA A 163 -8.37 6.14 -9.19
CA ALA A 163 -9.21 5.38 -8.27
C ALA A 163 -9.30 6.09 -6.91
N VAL A 164 -8.18 6.59 -6.39
CA VAL A 164 -8.13 7.38 -5.14
C VAL A 164 -8.95 8.67 -5.27
N VAL A 165 -8.79 9.39 -6.40
CA VAL A 165 -9.60 10.58 -6.70
C VAL A 165 -11.08 10.22 -6.79
N ALA A 166 -11.43 9.12 -7.45
CA ALA A 166 -12.81 8.67 -7.58
C ALA A 166 -13.44 8.37 -6.22
N MET A 167 -12.74 7.67 -5.33
CA MET A 167 -13.22 7.37 -3.96
C MET A 167 -13.47 8.64 -3.13
N ASN A 168 -12.72 9.72 -3.40
CA ASN A 168 -12.91 11.02 -2.76
C ASN A 168 -13.92 11.93 -3.47
N THR A 169 -14.42 11.55 -4.65
CA THR A 169 -15.36 12.35 -5.43
C THR A 169 -16.80 12.13 -4.90
N PRO A 170 -17.50 13.20 -4.46
CA PRO A 170 -18.88 13.07 -4.00
C PRO A 170 -19.80 12.47 -5.07
N GLY A 171 -20.61 11.49 -4.66
CA GLY A 171 -21.52 10.78 -5.56
C GLY A 171 -20.89 9.57 -6.27
N THR A 172 -19.59 9.32 -6.10
CA THR A 172 -19.00 8.03 -6.52
C THR A 172 -19.54 6.90 -5.65
N TYR A 173 -19.88 5.78 -6.28
CA TYR A 173 -20.29 4.56 -5.59
C TYR A 173 -19.61 3.33 -6.19
N ALA A 174 -19.60 2.23 -5.44
CA ALA A 174 -19.10 0.95 -5.92
C ALA A 174 -20.25 0.03 -6.34
N ALA A 175 -20.03 -0.74 -7.40
CA ALA A 175 -20.97 -1.74 -7.89
C ALA A 175 -20.27 -2.99 -8.43
N GLY A 176 -20.92 -4.14 -8.34
CA GLY A 176 -20.51 -5.38 -8.99
C GLY A 176 -21.02 -5.47 -10.42
N LEU A 177 -20.17 -5.92 -11.33
CA LEU A 177 -20.58 -6.26 -12.69
C LEU A 177 -21.27 -7.63 -12.68
N PRO A 178 -22.48 -7.76 -13.26
CA PRO A 178 -23.09 -9.07 -13.42
C PRO A 178 -22.26 -9.94 -14.36
N GLY A 179 -22.32 -11.27 -14.21
CA GLY A 179 -21.48 -12.20 -14.99
C GLY A 179 -21.66 -12.12 -16.52
N ASN A 180 -22.79 -11.59 -16.98
CA ASN A 180 -23.09 -11.33 -18.39
C ASN A 180 -22.96 -9.84 -18.78
N SER A 181 -22.24 -9.04 -17.99
CA SER A 181 -22.07 -7.61 -18.26
C SER A 181 -21.41 -7.38 -19.62
N PRO A 182 -21.95 -6.47 -20.46
CA PRO A 182 -21.31 -6.13 -21.73
C PRO A 182 -20.02 -5.33 -21.55
N VAL A 183 -19.73 -4.82 -20.34
CA VAL A 183 -18.44 -4.16 -20.03
C VAL A 183 -17.26 -5.09 -20.36
N PHE A 184 -17.38 -6.39 -20.09
CA PHE A 184 -16.32 -7.36 -20.40
C PHE A 184 -15.98 -7.45 -21.90
N GLN A 185 -16.95 -7.11 -22.76
CA GLN A 185 -16.80 -7.13 -24.22
C GLN A 185 -16.24 -5.83 -24.78
N TRP A 186 -16.07 -4.78 -23.98
CA TRP A 186 -15.51 -3.52 -24.46
C TRP A 186 -14.06 -3.74 -24.92
N ALA A 187 -13.79 -3.42 -26.19
CA ALA A 187 -12.45 -3.51 -26.80
C ALA A 187 -11.56 -2.34 -26.37
N ASN A 188 -11.40 -2.14 -25.06
CA ASN A 188 -10.55 -1.11 -24.46
C ASN A 188 -10.05 -1.58 -23.08
N THR A 189 -9.15 -0.81 -22.46
CA THR A 189 -8.55 -1.16 -21.16
C THR A 189 -9.61 -1.35 -20.07
N THR A 190 -10.75 -0.65 -20.12
CA THR A 190 -11.83 -0.80 -19.12
C THR A 190 -12.45 -2.19 -19.20
N GLY A 191 -12.77 -2.68 -20.40
CA GLY A 191 -13.27 -4.05 -20.56
C GLY A 191 -12.26 -5.09 -20.12
N THR A 192 -10.98 -4.91 -20.51
CA THR A 192 -9.88 -5.81 -20.13
C THR A 192 -9.72 -5.88 -18.60
N VAL A 193 -9.60 -4.74 -17.92
CA VAL A 193 -9.38 -4.73 -16.46
C VAL A 193 -10.59 -5.25 -15.70
N ALA A 194 -11.80 -4.97 -16.19
CA ALA A 194 -13.03 -5.50 -15.61
C ALA A 194 -13.04 -7.04 -15.61
N TYR A 195 -12.69 -7.66 -16.73
CA TYR A 195 -12.62 -9.12 -16.83
C TYR A 195 -11.39 -9.68 -16.08
N GLN A 196 -10.23 -9.05 -16.22
CA GLN A 196 -8.98 -9.49 -15.62
C GLN A 196 -9.03 -9.52 -14.08
N THR A 197 -9.68 -8.54 -13.44
CA THR A 197 -9.83 -8.53 -11.98
C THR A 197 -10.65 -9.73 -11.49
N MET A 198 -11.70 -10.12 -12.23
CA MET A 198 -12.48 -11.33 -11.93
C MET A 198 -11.63 -12.60 -12.06
N ILE A 199 -10.79 -12.68 -13.09
CA ILE A 199 -9.86 -13.81 -13.26
C ILE A 199 -8.87 -13.87 -12.10
N TYR A 200 -8.23 -12.76 -11.75
CA TYR A 200 -7.26 -12.71 -10.65
C TYR A 200 -7.89 -13.19 -9.33
N GLY A 201 -9.17 -12.87 -9.09
CA GLY A 201 -9.91 -13.41 -7.96
C GLY A 201 -10.07 -14.92 -7.98
N GLY A 202 -10.28 -15.52 -9.16
CA GLY A 202 -10.25 -16.98 -9.34
C GLY A 202 -8.89 -17.63 -9.02
N TYR A 203 -7.80 -16.86 -9.09
CA TYR A 203 -6.46 -17.28 -8.68
C TYR A 203 -6.10 -16.88 -7.23
N GLY A 204 -7.09 -16.48 -6.43
CA GLY A 204 -6.90 -16.20 -5.01
C GLY A 204 -6.47 -14.78 -4.65
N ALA A 205 -6.46 -13.84 -5.61
CA ALA A 205 -6.18 -12.42 -5.32
C ALA A 205 -7.32 -11.69 -4.58
N GLY A 206 -8.42 -12.39 -4.24
CA GLY A 206 -9.65 -11.81 -3.71
C GLY A 206 -10.61 -11.36 -4.81
N PRO A 207 -11.90 -11.13 -4.50
CA PRO A 207 -12.94 -10.94 -5.51
C PRO A 207 -12.66 -9.74 -6.44
N GLY A 208 -13.10 -9.85 -7.69
CA GLY A 208 -12.98 -8.81 -8.71
C GLY A 208 -14.27 -8.61 -9.49
N GLY A 209 -14.20 -7.91 -10.63
CA GLY A 209 -15.39 -7.54 -11.39
C GLY A 209 -16.21 -6.43 -10.72
N TYR A 210 -15.57 -5.60 -9.89
CA TYR A 210 -16.18 -4.42 -9.30
C TYR A 210 -15.81 -3.16 -10.09
N VAL A 211 -16.62 -2.12 -9.96
CA VAL A 211 -16.39 -0.81 -10.59
C VAL A 211 -16.68 0.32 -9.63
N LEU A 212 -15.81 1.33 -9.59
CA LEU A 212 -16.14 2.65 -9.08
C LEU A 212 -16.89 3.39 -10.17
N VAL A 213 -18.11 3.84 -9.89
CA VAL A 213 -18.95 4.58 -10.82
C VAL A 213 -18.96 6.04 -10.41
N LEU A 214 -18.36 6.90 -11.22
CA LEU A 214 -18.27 8.34 -10.98
C LEU A 214 -19.59 9.04 -11.38
N PRO A 215 -19.86 10.26 -10.87
CA PRO A 215 -21.04 11.05 -11.25
C PRO A 215 -21.18 11.29 -12.76
N ASN A 216 -20.06 11.38 -13.48
CA ASN A 216 -20.03 11.53 -14.93
C ASN A 216 -20.18 10.19 -15.70
N LYS A 217 -20.55 9.11 -15.00
CA LYS A 217 -20.74 7.75 -15.53
C LYS A 217 -19.47 7.04 -16.02
N THR A 218 -18.30 7.64 -15.80
CA THR A 218 -17.03 6.92 -15.99
C THR A 218 -16.95 5.80 -14.96
N ILE A 219 -16.44 4.64 -15.38
CA ILE A 219 -16.22 3.50 -14.49
C ILE A 219 -14.73 3.16 -14.40
N ILE A 220 -14.27 2.85 -13.18
CA ILE A 220 -12.92 2.34 -12.92
C ILE A 220 -13.06 0.92 -12.36
N PRO A 221 -12.75 -0.12 -13.15
CA PRO A 221 -12.78 -1.49 -12.68
C PRO A 221 -11.68 -1.78 -11.66
N TYR A 222 -12.01 -2.58 -10.65
CA TYR A 222 -11.09 -2.96 -9.60
C TYR A 222 -11.45 -4.32 -8.99
N GLY A 223 -10.52 -4.87 -8.24
CA GLY A 223 -10.76 -5.98 -7.32
C GLY A 223 -10.30 -5.66 -5.91
N ILE A 224 -10.61 -6.57 -4.99
CA ILE A 224 -10.48 -6.40 -3.55
C ILE A 224 -9.74 -7.63 -3.01
N PRO A 225 -8.55 -7.50 -2.41
CA PRO A 225 -7.91 -8.58 -1.67
C PRO A 225 -8.76 -9.05 -0.50
N PHE A 226 -8.62 -10.31 -0.06
CA PHE A 226 -9.37 -10.81 1.09
C PHE A 226 -9.08 -10.06 2.40
N SER A 227 -7.93 -9.40 2.48
CA SER A 227 -7.50 -8.60 3.63
C SER A 227 -6.46 -7.57 3.17
N PRO A 228 -6.43 -6.36 3.77
CA PRO A 228 -7.36 -5.84 4.77
C PRO A 228 -8.73 -5.50 4.16
N ALA A 229 -9.80 -5.70 4.94
CA ALA A 229 -11.18 -5.43 4.55
C ALA A 229 -11.84 -4.51 5.59
N GLY A 230 -11.99 -3.23 5.24
CA GLY A 230 -12.31 -2.14 6.15
C GLY A 230 -13.79 -1.78 6.11
N SER A 231 -14.54 -2.09 7.18
CA SER A 231 -15.99 -1.86 7.24
C SER A 231 -16.44 -0.39 7.16
N ALA A 232 -15.53 0.58 7.36
CA ALA A 232 -15.81 2.00 7.21
C ALA A 232 -15.58 2.53 5.78
N ILE A 233 -15.14 1.66 4.85
CA ILE A 233 -14.86 1.96 3.45
C ILE A 233 -15.93 1.30 2.57
N PRO A 234 -16.92 2.06 2.06
CA PRO A 234 -18.08 1.50 1.35
C PRO A 234 -17.72 0.83 0.01
N PHE A 235 -16.52 1.09 -0.51
CA PHE A 235 -16.03 0.51 -1.76
C PHE A 235 -15.50 -0.93 -1.59
N ASP A 236 -15.27 -1.37 -0.35
CA ASP A 236 -14.72 -2.69 -0.01
C ASP A 236 -15.78 -3.81 0.02
N SER A 237 -17.07 -3.44 -0.01
CA SER A 237 -18.18 -4.41 -0.09
C SER A 237 -19.33 -3.84 -0.93
N PRO A 238 -19.22 -3.88 -2.27
CA PRO A 238 -20.22 -3.29 -3.15
C PRO A 238 -21.56 -4.03 -3.04
N GLN A 239 -22.61 -3.32 -2.64
CA GLN A 239 -23.97 -3.90 -2.53
C GLN A 239 -24.81 -3.70 -3.80
N GLN A 240 -24.36 -2.81 -4.69
CA GLN A 240 -25.09 -2.47 -5.90
C GLN A 240 -24.64 -3.34 -7.06
N THR A 241 -25.57 -3.70 -7.94
CA THR A 241 -25.24 -4.27 -9.25
C THR A 241 -25.17 -3.16 -10.27
N TYR A 242 -24.10 -3.10 -11.05
CA TYR A 242 -23.94 -2.14 -12.12
C TYR A 242 -24.92 -2.45 -13.26
N ASN A 243 -25.62 -1.41 -13.73
CA ASN A 243 -26.53 -1.49 -14.86
C ASN A 243 -26.16 -0.39 -15.85
N LEU A 244 -25.85 -0.75 -17.11
CA LEU A 244 -25.45 0.22 -18.14
C LEU A 244 -26.55 1.23 -18.49
N SER A 245 -27.81 0.90 -18.22
CA SER A 245 -28.95 1.76 -18.53
C SER A 245 -29.12 2.95 -17.58
N SER A 246 -28.23 3.08 -16.57
CA SER A 246 -28.36 3.99 -15.42
C SER A 246 -27.54 5.28 -15.50
#